data_AF-A0A845RAU9-F1
#
_entry.id   AF-A0A845RAU9-F1
#
_cell.length_a   1.000
_cell.length_b   1.000
_cell.length_c   1.000
_cell.angle_alpha   90.00
_cell.angle_beta   90.00
_cell.angle_gamma   90.00
#
_symmetry.space_group_name_H-M   'P 1'
#
loop_
_entity.id
_entity.type
_entity.pdbx_description
1 polymer ?
#
loop_
_entity_poly.entity_id
_entity_poly.type
_entity_poly.pdbx_seq_one_letter_code
_entity_poly.pdbx_strand_id
1 'polypeptide(L)' 'MAERGITTYYLREKAGIDNKTVRRLRANDNMETKTLNKLCTALSCKLEDIAEFIEDEK' A
#
# COMPACT_ATOMS: atom_id res chain seq x y z
N MET A 1 0.16 7.94 4.83
CA MET A 1 -0.87 8.34 3.84
C MET A 1 -1.34 9.78 4.03
N ALA A 2 -1.68 10.21 5.25
CA ALA A 2 -2.06 11.60 5.53
C ALA A 2 -0.92 12.60 5.19
N GLU A 3 0.32 12.25 5.51
CA GLU A 3 1.50 13.11 5.22
C GLU A 3 1.79 13.33 3.74
N ARG A 4 1.35 12.41 2.87
CA ARG A 4 1.50 12.54 1.40
C ARG A 4 0.20 13.02 0.71
N GLY A 5 -0.85 13.35 1.48
CA GLY A 5 -2.14 13.78 0.94
C GLY A 5 -2.88 12.71 0.11
N ILE A 6 -2.48 11.44 0.22
CA ILE A 6 -3.03 10.35 -0.59
C ILE A 6 -4.37 9.92 0.00
N THR A 7 -5.44 10.10 -0.77
CA THR A 7 -6.78 9.62 -0.41
C THR A 7 -6.98 8.19 -0.89
N THR A 8 -7.91 7.47 -0.26
CA THR A 8 -8.35 6.16 -0.75
C THR A 8 -8.96 6.22 -2.15
N TYR A 9 -9.47 7.39 -2.54
CA TYR A 9 -9.94 7.64 -3.89
C TYR A 9 -8.79 7.64 -4.90
N TYR A 10 -7.66 8.30 -4.59
CA TYR A 10 -6.46 8.26 -5.43
C TYR A 10 -5.97 6.82 -5.66
N LEU A 11 -5.99 5.97 -4.63
CA LEU A 11 -5.61 4.56 -4.77
C LEU A 11 -6.57 3.77 -5.68
N ARG A 12 -7.86 4.10 -5.69
CA ARG A 12 -8.84 3.45 -6.59
C ARG A 12 -8.67 3.90 -8.03
N GLU A 13 -8.56 5.21 -8.27
CA GLU A 13 -8.44 5.76 -9.62
C GLU A 13 -7.06 5.56 -10.24
N LYS A 14 -5.98 5.93 -9.54
CA LYS A 14 -4.62 5.89 -10.10
C LYS A 14 -3.94 4.53 -9.96
N ALA A 15 -4.21 3.80 -8.89
CA ALA A 15 -3.53 2.54 -8.61
C ALA A 15 -4.33 1.30 -9.06
N GLY A 16 -5.60 1.48 -9.46
CA GLY A 16 -6.49 0.36 -9.79
C GLY A 16 -6.62 -0.62 -8.61
N ILE A 17 -6.55 -0.10 -7.38
CA ILE A 17 -6.62 -0.90 -6.17
C ILE A 17 -8.09 -1.00 -5.75
N ASP A 18 -8.62 -2.21 -5.76
CA ASP A 18 -9.97 -2.49 -5.32
C ASP A 18 -10.21 -2.11 -3.85
N ASN A 19 -11.47 -1.81 -3.53
CA ASN A 19 -11.88 -1.46 -2.18
C ASN A 19 -11.51 -2.55 -1.14
N LYS A 20 -11.50 -3.82 -1.57
CA LYS A 20 -11.06 -4.95 -0.73
C LYS A 20 -9.60 -4.82 -0.33
N THR A 21 -8.73 -4.46 -1.27
CA THR A 21 -7.30 -4.29 -1.04
C THR A 21 -7.00 -3.05 -0.21
N VAL A 22 -7.71 -1.94 -0.44
CA VAL A 22 -7.63 -0.74 0.43
C VAL A 22 -8.03 -1.07 1.86
N ARG A 23 -9.08 -1.89 2.05
CA ARG A 23 -9.49 -2.34 3.38
C ARG A 23 -8.43 -3.20 4.06
N ARG A 24 -7.81 -4.15 3.34
CA ARG A 24 -6.70 -4.97 3.84
C ARG A 24 -5.51 -4.11 4.25
N LEU A 25 -5.13 -3.16 3.39
CA LEU A 25 -4.06 -2.20 3.66
C LEU A 25 -4.33 -1.40 4.94
N ARG A 26 -5.57 -0.94 5.17
CA ARG A 26 -5.96 -0.25 6.41
C ARG A 26 -5.96 -1.14 7.65
N ALA A 27 -6.23 -2.43 7.47
CA ALA A 27 -6.20 -3.41 8.55
C ALA A 27 -4.80 -3.99 8.80
N ASN A 28 -3.78 -3.53 8.06
CA ASN A 28 -2.44 -4.11 8.03
C ASN A 28 -2.44 -5.63 7.80
N ASP A 29 -3.36 -6.09 6.96
CA ASP A 29 -3.58 -7.50 6.64
C ASP A 29 -2.59 -7.98 5.57
N ASN A 30 -2.45 -9.29 5.43
CA ASN A 30 -1.49 -9.88 4.49
C ASN A 30 -1.77 -9.44 3.04
N MET A 31 -0.70 -9.05 2.35
CA MET A 31 -0.73 -8.62 0.96
C MET A 31 0.35 -9.28 0.13
N GLU A 32 0.05 -9.46 -1.15
CA GLU A 32 1.02 -9.95 -2.13
C GLU A 32 2.00 -8.85 -2.54
N THR A 33 3.24 -9.22 -2.84
CA THR A 33 4.25 -8.31 -3.40
C THR A 33 3.81 -7.65 -4.70
N LYS A 34 2.96 -8.32 -5.50
CA LYS A 34 2.34 -7.73 -6.69
C LYS A 34 1.46 -6.51 -6.35
N THR A 35 0.79 -6.55 -5.21
CA THR A 35 -0.04 -5.43 -4.71
C THR A 35 0.84 -4.28 -4.26
N LEU A 36 1.93 -4.57 -3.54
CA LEU A 36 2.93 -3.58 -3.15
C LEU A 36 3.56 -2.91 -4.38
N ASN A 37 3.87 -3.66 -5.44
CA ASN A 37 4.41 -3.08 -6.67
C ASN A 37 3.43 -2.11 -7.36
N LYS A 38 2.12 -2.43 -7.39
CA LYS A 38 1.08 -1.52 -7.90
C LYS A 38 0.99 -0.25 -7.05
N LEU A 39 1.05 -0.39 -5.73
CA LEU A 39 1.12 0.74 -4.80
C LEU A 39 2.32 1.62 -5.10
N CYS A 40 3.52 1.06 -5.17
CA CYS A 40 4.75 1.79 -5.49
C CYS A 40 4.64 2.54 -6.82
N THR A 41 4.12 1.88 -7.86
CA THR A 41 3.95 2.49 -9.18
C THR A 41 3.00 3.69 -9.14
N ALA A 42 1.84 3.54 -8.49
CA ALA A 42 0.83 4.59 -8.44
C ALA A 42 1.19 5.76 -7.52
N LEU A 43 1.94 5.48 -6.46
CA LEU A 43 2.47 6.48 -5.53
C LEU A 43 3.81 7.05 -5.99
N SER A 44 4.40 6.50 -7.06
CA SER A 44 5.76 6.80 -7.53
C SER A 44 6.76 6.81 -6.36
N CYS A 45 6.70 5.75 -5.55
CA CYS A 45 7.52 5.60 -4.34
C CYS A 45 8.35 4.32 -4.38
N LYS A 46 9.33 4.21 -3.48
CA LYS A 46 10.09 2.98 -3.30
C LYS A 46 9.30 1.98 -2.45
N LEU A 47 9.65 0.70 -2.53
CA LEU A 47 9.04 -0.34 -1.69
C LEU A 47 9.29 -0.07 -0.20
N GLU A 48 10.49 0.38 0.13
CA GLU A 48 10.91 0.80 1.48
C GLU A 48 10.08 1.96 2.04
N ASP A 49 9.42 2.77 1.20
CA ASP A 49 8.55 3.86 1.67
C ASP A 49 7.20 3.36 2.21
N ILE A 50 6.81 2.11 1.90
CA ILE A 50 5.49 1.55 2.21
C ILE A 50 5.53 0.19 2.92
N ALA A 51 6.68 -0.47 2.95
CA ALA A 51 6.86 -1.76 3.57
C ALA A 51 8.23 -1.78 4.27
N GLU A 52 8.21 -2.25 5.52
CA GLU A 52 9.39 -2.44 6.34
C GLU A 52 9.47 -3.90 6.76
N PHE A 53 10.68 -4.45 6.71
CA PHE A 53 10.92 -5.78 7.25
C PHE A 53 11.09 -5.68 8.76
N ILE A 54 10.21 -6.36 9.50
CA ILE A 54 10.29 -6.48 10.95
C ILE A 54 10.67 -7.93 11.24
N GLU A 55 11.78 -8.14 11.94
CA GLU A 55 12.12 -9.47 12.47
C GLU A 55 11.09 -9.84 13.53
N ASP A 56 10.49 -11.04 13.44
CA ASP A 56 9.73 -11.61 14.55
C ASP A 56 10.67 -11.76 15.75
N GLU A 57 10.38 -11.07 16.86
CA GLU A 57 11.10 -11.25 18.11
C GLU A 57 11.03 -12.75 18.50
N LYS A 58 12.20 -13.36 18.66
CA LYS A 58 12.36 -14.78 19.01
C LYS A 58 11.72 -15.14 20.34
#